data_AF-A0A2Z5E399-F1
#
_entry.id   AF-A0A2Z5E399-F1
#
_cell.length_a   1.000
_cell.length_b   1.000
_cell.length_c   1.000
_cell.angle_alpha   90.00
_cell.angle_beta   90.00
_cell.angle_gamma   90.00
#
_symmetry.space_group_name_H-M   'P 1'
#
loop_
_entity.id
_entity.type
_entity.pdbx_description
1 polymer ?
#
loop_
_entity_poly.entity_id
_entity_poly.type
_entity_poly.pdbx_seq_one_letter_code
_entity_poly.pdbx_strand_id
1 'polypeptide(L)'
;EAEAKLAVQMEQLNIKRAELKAVEDRLQALNDEFNAMNKKKEELETNIEICSQKLVRAEKLISGLGGEKDRWTEAARLLGHKYTNLTGDVLLSSGTVAYLGAFTVDYRKKCQIQWHVLCKEKKIPCSNDFSLSNTLGEPVKIRAWQIAGLPVDFFSIDNGIIVSNSRRWALMIDPQGQANKWIKNMEKHNKLSVIKLSDSTYTRTLENAIQFGYPVLIENIGEEIDAVLEPLLLKQTYKQQGVDYIRLGENIIEYSKDFRLYMTTRLRNPHYLPEVAVKVCLLNFMITPLG
;
A
#
# COMPACT_ATOMS: atom_id res chain seq x y z
N GLU A 1 -116.07 4.75 11.11
CA GLU A 1 -115.44 5.36 9.91
C GLU A 1 -114.00 5.83 10.12
N ALA A 2 -113.67 6.51 11.23
CA ALA A 2 -112.30 6.97 11.50
C ALA A 2 -111.28 5.81 11.64
N GLU A 3 -111.64 4.71 12.31
CA GLU A 3 -110.76 3.54 12.49
C GLU A 3 -110.47 2.79 11.17
N ALA A 4 -111.45 2.70 10.28
CA ALA A 4 -111.27 2.04 8.98
C ALA A 4 -110.36 2.86 8.04
N LYS A 5 -110.49 4.20 8.03
CA LYS A 5 -109.56 5.09 7.32
C LYS A 5 -108.15 5.06 7.91
N LEU A 6 -108.04 4.96 9.24
CA LEU A 6 -106.76 4.84 9.93
C LEU A 6 -106.04 3.52 9.55
N ALA A 7 -106.77 2.41 9.46
CA ALA A 7 -106.22 1.11 9.06
C ALA A 7 -105.68 1.13 7.62
N VAL A 8 -106.44 1.71 6.66
CA VAL A 8 -106.00 1.83 5.26
C VAL A 8 -104.77 2.73 5.12
N GLN A 9 -104.71 3.83 5.88
CA GLN A 9 -103.54 4.71 5.91
C GLN A 9 -102.32 4.05 6.58
N MET A 10 -102.52 3.26 7.64
CA MET A 10 -101.45 2.46 8.26
C MET A 10 -100.90 1.38 7.31
N GLU A 11 -101.76 0.74 6.52
CA GLU A 11 -101.35 -0.24 5.51
C GLU A 11 -100.48 0.41 4.42
N GLN A 12 -100.93 1.54 3.86
CA GLN A 12 -100.14 2.30 2.88
C GLN A 12 -98.82 2.85 3.46
N LEU A 13 -98.83 3.28 4.73
CA LEU A 13 -97.62 3.70 5.43
C LEU A 13 -96.64 2.54 5.60
N ASN A 14 -97.11 1.33 5.91
CA ASN A 14 -96.27 0.14 6.03
C ASN A 14 -95.68 -0.28 4.68
N ILE A 15 -96.45 -0.23 3.59
CA ILE A 15 -95.95 -0.49 2.23
C ILE A 15 -94.85 0.51 1.87
N LYS A 16 -95.08 1.81 2.10
CA LYS A 16 -94.07 2.85 1.82
C LYS A 16 -92.84 2.74 2.71
N ARG A 17 -92.99 2.33 3.98
CA ARG A 17 -91.87 2.01 4.87
C ARG A 17 -91.07 0.80 4.40
N ALA A 18 -91.73 -0.23 3.86
CA ALA A 18 -91.06 -1.40 3.30
C ALA A 18 -90.28 -1.07 2.01
N GLU A 19 -90.86 -0.26 1.13
CA GLU A 19 -90.16 0.25 -0.07
C GLU A 19 -88.97 1.14 0.30
N LEU A 20 -89.13 2.05 1.27
CA LEU A 20 -88.05 2.90 1.75
C LEU A 20 -86.91 2.07 2.34
N LYS A 21 -87.23 1.07 3.17
CA LYS A 21 -86.26 0.15 3.75
C LYS A 21 -85.50 -0.65 2.68
N ALA A 22 -86.20 -1.12 1.64
CA ALA A 22 -85.54 -1.84 0.54
C ALA A 22 -84.57 -0.96 -0.25
N VAL A 23 -84.87 0.33 -0.40
CA VAL A 23 -83.98 1.30 -1.04
C VAL A 23 -82.82 1.67 -0.11
N GLU A 24 -83.06 1.87 1.18
CA GLU A 24 -82.04 2.11 2.19
C GLU A 24 -81.05 0.95 2.30
N ASP A 25 -81.54 -0.30 2.32
CA ASP A 25 -80.71 -1.50 2.35
C ASP A 25 -79.84 -1.60 1.07
N ARG A 26 -80.39 -1.24 -0.10
CA ARG A 26 -79.64 -1.19 -1.36
C ARG A 26 -78.59 -0.09 -1.37
N LEU A 27 -78.92 1.09 -0.84
CA LEU A 27 -78.02 2.22 -0.72
C LEU A 27 -76.86 1.88 0.22
N GLN A 28 -77.16 1.22 1.34
CA GLN A 28 -76.16 0.77 2.29
C GLN A 28 -75.22 -0.27 1.66
N ALA A 29 -75.77 -1.28 0.95
CA ALA A 29 -74.96 -2.27 0.25
C ALA A 29 -74.03 -1.65 -0.80
N LEU A 30 -74.53 -0.67 -1.57
CA LEU A 30 -73.73 0.04 -2.56
C LEU A 30 -72.65 0.92 -1.91
N ASN A 31 -72.95 1.53 -0.75
CA ASN A 31 -71.98 2.31 0.02
C ASN A 31 -70.89 1.43 0.64
N ASP A 32 -71.25 0.24 1.13
CA ASP A 32 -70.30 -0.75 1.65
C ASP A 32 -69.39 -1.27 0.52
N GLU A 33 -69.94 -1.55 -0.66
CA GLU A 33 -69.17 -1.95 -1.84
C GLU A 33 -68.25 -0.82 -2.34
N PHE A 34 -68.74 0.43 -2.36
CA PHE A 34 -67.95 1.60 -2.69
C PHE A 34 -66.76 1.76 -1.73
N ASN A 35 -66.99 1.66 -0.42
CA ASN A 35 -65.95 1.74 0.60
C ASN A 35 -64.92 0.60 0.45
N ALA A 36 -65.38 -0.62 0.16
CA ALA A 36 -64.49 -1.76 -0.09
C ALA A 36 -63.61 -1.55 -1.34
N MET A 37 -64.19 -1.03 -2.43
CA MET A 37 -63.45 -0.71 -3.65
C MET A 37 -62.47 0.45 -3.46
N ASN A 38 -62.83 1.47 -2.68
CA ASN A 38 -61.95 2.59 -2.38
C ASN A 38 -60.75 2.13 -1.54
N LYS A 39 -60.97 1.28 -0.53
CA LYS A 39 -59.89 0.68 0.25
C LYS A 39 -58.95 -0.16 -0.62
N LYS A 40 -59.52 -0.96 -1.54
CA LYS A 40 -58.74 -1.76 -2.48
C LYS A 40 -57.91 -0.89 -3.44
N LYS A 41 -58.46 0.26 -3.85
CA LYS A 41 -57.74 1.26 -4.64
C LYS A 41 -56.55 1.83 -3.87
N GLU A 42 -56.76 2.27 -2.62
CA GLU A 42 -55.67 2.81 -1.77
C GLU A 42 -54.57 1.77 -1.50
N GLU A 43 -54.93 0.50 -1.28
CA GLU A 43 -53.97 -0.59 -1.12
C GLU A 43 -53.15 -0.81 -2.40
N LEU A 44 -53.78 -0.75 -3.58
CA LEU A 44 -53.09 -0.88 -4.86
C LEU A 44 -52.16 0.31 -5.13
N GLU A 45 -52.61 1.54 -4.86
CA GLU A 45 -51.78 2.75 -5.00
C GLU A 45 -50.56 2.68 -4.09
N THR A 46 -50.72 2.24 -2.84
CA THR A 46 -49.61 2.04 -1.90
C THR A 46 -48.63 0.97 -2.39
N ASN A 47 -49.14 -0.14 -2.91
CA ASN A 47 -48.30 -1.21 -3.46
C ASN A 47 -47.51 -0.76 -4.69
N ILE A 48 -48.12 0.04 -5.57
CA ILE A 48 -47.45 0.63 -6.74
C ILE A 48 -46.31 1.53 -6.28
N GLU A 49 -46.54 2.40 -5.30
CA GLU A 49 -45.52 3.31 -4.75
C GLU A 49 -44.34 2.53 -4.15
N ILE A 50 -44.62 1.51 -3.32
CA ILE A 50 -43.59 0.64 -2.75
C ILE A 50 -42.79 -0.08 -3.83
N CYS A 51 -43.47 -0.57 -4.87
CA CYS A 51 -42.81 -1.27 -5.99
C CYS A 51 -41.91 -0.32 -6.79
N SER A 52 -42.39 0.89 -7.09
CA SER A 52 -41.62 1.95 -7.74
C SER A 52 -40.34 2.29 -6.97
N GLN A 53 -40.46 2.50 -5.65
CA GLN A 53 -39.30 2.75 -4.80
C GLN A 53 -38.32 1.58 -4.77
N LYS A 54 -38.81 0.33 -4.74
CA LYS A 54 -37.96 -0.87 -4.82
C LYS A 54 -37.21 -0.95 -6.16
N LEU A 55 -37.88 -0.64 -7.27
CA LEU A 55 -37.26 -0.59 -8.60
C LEU A 55 -36.13 0.44 -8.65
N VAL A 56 -36.37 1.67 -8.19
CA VAL A 56 -35.34 2.72 -8.15
C VAL A 56 -34.14 2.31 -7.30
N ARG A 57 -34.37 1.66 -6.15
CA ARG A 57 -33.28 1.14 -5.30
C ARG A 57 -32.51 0.01 -5.98
N ALA A 58 -33.20 -0.92 -6.63
CA ALA A 58 -32.58 -2.02 -7.36
C ALA A 58 -31.74 -1.51 -8.54
N GLU A 59 -32.23 -0.54 -9.30
CA GLU A 59 -31.49 0.08 -10.40
C GLU A 59 -30.21 0.74 -9.93
N LYS A 60 -30.27 1.55 -8.86
CA LYS A 60 -29.07 2.16 -8.25
C LYS A 60 -28.06 1.11 -7.80
N LEU A 61 -28.53 0.01 -7.21
CA LEU A 61 -27.68 -1.08 -6.74
C LEU A 61 -27.03 -1.82 -7.91
N ILE A 62 -27.79 -2.13 -8.96
CA ILE A 62 -27.26 -2.79 -10.18
C ILE A 62 -26.26 -1.88 -10.88
N SER A 63 -26.53 -0.59 -11.02
CA SER A 63 -25.63 0.38 -11.65
C SER A 63 -24.32 0.52 -10.84
N GLY A 64 -24.42 0.67 -9.52
CA GLY A 64 -23.25 0.72 -8.64
C GLY A 64 -22.41 -0.56 -8.67
N LEU A 65 -23.06 -1.72 -8.64
CA LEU A 65 -22.40 -3.03 -8.77
C LEU A 65 -21.79 -3.25 -10.16
N GLY A 66 -22.43 -2.73 -11.21
CA GLY A 66 -21.94 -2.81 -12.59
C GLY A 66 -20.62 -2.06 -12.75
N GLY A 67 -20.56 -0.81 -12.29
CA GLY A 67 -19.32 -0.03 -12.33
C GLY A 67 -18.19 -0.68 -11.51
N GLU A 68 -18.53 -1.25 -10.35
CA GLU A 68 -17.55 -1.98 -9.54
C GLU A 68 -17.10 -3.27 -10.24
N LYS A 69 -18.00 -4.06 -10.82
CA LYS A 69 -17.64 -5.25 -11.61
C LYS A 69 -16.65 -4.90 -12.72
N ASP A 70 -16.89 -3.83 -13.46
CA ASP A 70 -15.99 -3.41 -14.56
C ASP A 70 -14.61 -3.02 -14.01
N ARG A 71 -14.58 -2.24 -12.92
CA ARG A 71 -13.33 -1.85 -12.25
C ARG A 71 -12.52 -3.05 -11.76
N TRP A 72 -13.16 -4.02 -11.13
CA TRP A 72 -12.50 -5.24 -10.64
C TRP A 72 -12.05 -6.15 -11.78
N THR A 73 -12.84 -6.23 -12.85
CA THR A 73 -12.49 -7.01 -14.06
C THR A 73 -11.25 -6.43 -14.71
N GLU A 74 -11.18 -5.10 -14.86
CA GLU A 74 -10.00 -4.43 -15.40
C GLU A 74 -8.79 -4.57 -14.48
N ALA A 75 -8.98 -4.42 -13.17
CA ALA A 75 -7.91 -4.64 -12.19
C ALA A 75 -7.37 -6.07 -12.26
N ALA A 76 -8.24 -7.08 -12.32
CA ALA A 76 -7.85 -8.49 -12.46
C ALA A 76 -7.07 -8.73 -13.75
N ARG A 77 -7.49 -8.13 -14.87
CA ARG A 77 -6.77 -8.20 -16.15
C ARG A 77 -5.38 -7.59 -16.05
N LEU A 78 -5.25 -6.39 -15.48
CA LEU A 78 -3.96 -5.71 -15.29
C LEU A 78 -3.04 -6.50 -14.34
N LEU A 79 -3.59 -7.08 -13.28
CA LEU A 79 -2.83 -7.97 -12.38
C LEU A 79 -2.35 -9.22 -13.12
N GLY A 80 -3.16 -9.81 -14.01
CA GLY A 80 -2.76 -10.95 -14.84
C GLY A 80 -1.57 -10.63 -15.76
N HIS A 81 -1.57 -9.45 -16.38
CA HIS A 81 -0.42 -8.97 -17.16
C HIS A 81 0.83 -8.79 -16.29
N LYS A 82 0.70 -8.16 -15.12
CA LYS A 82 1.82 -8.00 -14.18
C LYS A 82 2.36 -9.34 -13.70
N TYR A 83 1.48 -10.28 -13.38
CA TYR A 83 1.87 -11.61 -12.90
C TYR A 83 2.71 -12.36 -13.93
N THR A 84 2.31 -12.32 -15.21
CA THR A 84 3.07 -12.93 -16.29
C THR A 84 4.47 -12.32 -16.42
N ASN A 85 4.58 -10.98 -16.36
CA ASN A 85 5.83 -10.26 -16.55
C ASN A 85 6.74 -10.20 -15.31
N LEU A 86 6.21 -10.59 -14.14
CA LEU A 86 6.85 -10.44 -12.84
C LEU A 86 8.24 -11.09 -12.80
N THR A 87 8.38 -12.26 -13.43
CA THR A 87 9.64 -13.03 -13.40
C THR A 87 10.81 -12.23 -13.98
N GLY A 88 10.64 -11.61 -15.15
CA GLY A 88 11.67 -10.78 -15.76
C GLY A 88 11.90 -9.47 -15.01
N ASP A 89 10.83 -8.83 -14.54
CA ASP A 89 10.93 -7.56 -13.81
C ASP A 89 11.68 -7.74 -12.48
N VAL A 90 11.42 -8.83 -11.75
CA VAL A 90 12.13 -9.18 -10.51
C VAL A 90 13.59 -9.55 -10.79
N LEU A 91 13.87 -10.25 -11.90
CA LEU A 91 15.24 -10.58 -12.30
C LEU A 91 16.07 -9.32 -12.56
N LEU A 92 15.55 -8.39 -13.37
CA LEU A 92 16.20 -7.11 -13.69
C LEU A 92 16.37 -6.24 -12.44
N SER A 93 15.35 -6.21 -11.57
CA SER A 93 15.39 -5.48 -10.30
C SER A 93 16.46 -6.04 -9.37
N SER A 94 16.51 -7.37 -9.22
CA SER A 94 17.48 -8.05 -8.37
C SER A 94 18.91 -7.82 -8.87
N GLY A 95 19.14 -7.89 -10.19
CA GLY A 95 20.44 -7.56 -10.77
C GLY A 95 20.84 -6.10 -10.52
N THR A 96 19.88 -5.17 -10.59
CA THR A 96 20.13 -3.75 -10.32
C THR A 96 20.54 -3.53 -8.86
N VAL A 97 19.81 -4.12 -7.92
CA VAL A 97 20.12 -4.01 -6.47
C VAL A 97 21.45 -4.68 -6.12
N ALA A 98 21.75 -5.82 -6.73
CA ALA A 98 22.95 -6.59 -6.40
C ALA A 98 24.25 -6.01 -6.96
N TYR A 99 24.21 -5.51 -8.20
CA TYR A 99 25.42 -5.18 -8.96
C TYR A 99 25.56 -3.71 -9.34
N LEU A 100 24.44 -3.02 -9.61
CA LEU A 100 24.50 -1.70 -10.23
C LEU A 100 24.68 -0.54 -9.24
N GLY A 101 24.54 -0.79 -7.93
CA GLY A 101 24.61 0.24 -6.88
C GLY A 101 25.87 1.11 -6.94
N ALA A 102 27.05 0.55 -7.22
CA ALA A 102 28.29 1.33 -7.23
C ALA A 102 28.46 2.25 -8.46
N PHE A 103 27.65 2.07 -9.50
CA PHE A 103 27.85 2.73 -10.78
C PHE A 103 27.02 4.01 -10.94
N THR A 104 27.43 4.84 -11.90
CA THR A 104 26.76 6.09 -12.29
C THR A 104 25.45 5.84 -13.03
N VAL A 105 24.58 6.86 -13.06
CA VAL A 105 23.24 6.80 -13.67
C VAL A 105 23.28 6.24 -15.10
N ASP A 106 24.16 6.78 -15.95
CA ASP A 106 24.25 6.40 -17.36
C ASP A 106 24.66 4.93 -17.54
N TYR A 107 25.61 4.48 -16.72
CA TYR A 107 26.08 3.11 -16.77
C TYR A 107 24.98 2.13 -16.31
N ARG A 108 24.27 2.46 -15.22
CA ARG A 108 23.13 1.65 -14.75
C ARG A 108 22.07 1.52 -15.85
N LYS A 109 21.70 2.64 -16.48
CA LYS A 109 20.70 2.65 -17.55
C LYS A 109 21.14 1.82 -18.75
N LYS A 110 22.40 1.94 -19.16
CA LYS A 110 22.97 1.11 -20.24
C LYS A 110 22.88 -0.38 -19.92
N CYS A 111 23.27 -0.79 -18.71
CA CYS A 111 23.18 -2.19 -18.27
C CYS A 111 21.73 -2.67 -18.21
N GLN A 112 20.82 -1.88 -17.64
CA GLN A 112 19.39 -2.22 -17.57
C GLN A 112 18.79 -2.45 -18.97
N ILE A 113 19.10 -1.58 -19.94
CA ILE A 113 18.65 -1.75 -21.33
C ILE A 113 19.22 -3.03 -21.92
N GLN A 114 20.51 -3.30 -21.77
CA GLN A 114 21.13 -4.52 -22.28
C GLN A 114 20.55 -5.78 -21.66
N TRP A 115 20.34 -5.79 -20.35
CA TRP A 115 19.72 -6.92 -19.65
C TRP A 115 18.27 -7.12 -20.05
N HIS A 116 17.54 -6.04 -20.30
CA HIS A 116 16.16 -6.09 -20.78
C HIS A 116 16.09 -6.69 -22.20
N VAL A 117 16.99 -6.30 -23.11
CA VAL A 117 17.11 -6.92 -24.44
C VAL A 117 17.42 -8.41 -24.32
N LEU A 118 18.37 -8.79 -23.45
CA LEU A 118 18.71 -10.19 -23.22
C LEU A 118 17.54 -11.00 -22.67
N CYS A 119 16.72 -10.43 -21.78
CA CYS A 119 15.51 -11.09 -21.29
C CYS A 119 14.55 -11.39 -22.44
N LYS A 120 14.35 -10.43 -23.35
CA LYS A 120 13.51 -10.62 -24.55
C LYS A 120 14.07 -11.70 -25.48
N GLU A 121 15.37 -11.68 -25.76
CA GLU A 121 16.03 -12.72 -26.58
C GLU A 121 15.90 -14.13 -25.97
N LYS A 122 16.00 -14.23 -24.64
CA LYS A 122 15.83 -15.48 -23.89
C LYS A 122 14.36 -15.85 -23.65
N LYS A 123 13.42 -15.10 -24.20
CA LYS A 123 11.96 -15.30 -24.06
C LYS A 123 11.51 -15.31 -22.59
N ILE A 124 12.16 -14.52 -21.75
CA ILE A 124 11.74 -14.28 -20.36
C ILE A 124 10.68 -13.16 -20.40
N PRO A 125 9.45 -13.42 -19.94
CA PRO A 125 8.42 -12.37 -19.87
C PRO A 125 8.86 -11.23 -18.93
N CYS A 126 8.82 -10.02 -19.45
CA CYS A 126 9.15 -8.79 -18.72
C CYS A 126 8.28 -7.65 -19.24
N SER A 127 8.05 -6.64 -18.41
CA SER A 127 7.32 -5.44 -18.81
C SER A 127 8.05 -4.69 -19.91
N ASN A 128 7.32 -4.07 -20.84
CA ASN A 128 7.93 -3.33 -21.96
C ASN A 128 8.86 -2.21 -21.49
N ASP A 129 8.44 -1.49 -20.44
CA ASP A 129 9.22 -0.46 -19.79
C ASP A 129 9.58 -0.92 -18.38
N PHE A 130 10.82 -1.35 -18.20
CA PHE A 130 11.34 -1.74 -16.89
C PHE A 130 11.58 -0.50 -16.01
N SER A 131 11.09 -0.56 -14.77
CA SER A 131 11.40 0.42 -13.73
C SER A 131 11.56 -0.27 -12.38
N LEU A 132 12.67 0.02 -11.70
CA LEU A 132 12.94 -0.51 -10.37
C LEU A 132 11.90 -0.03 -9.36
N SER A 133 11.46 1.23 -9.45
CA SER A 133 10.44 1.81 -8.58
C SER A 133 9.06 1.20 -8.76
N ASN A 134 8.72 0.74 -9.97
CA ASN A 134 7.45 0.05 -10.20
C ASN A 134 7.45 -1.39 -9.65
N THR A 135 8.63 -2.01 -9.55
CA THR A 135 8.77 -3.42 -9.15
C THR A 135 9.02 -3.58 -7.65
N LEU A 136 9.97 -2.84 -7.10
CA LEU A 136 10.40 -2.92 -5.69
C LEU A 136 10.09 -1.65 -4.89
N GLY A 137 9.61 -0.59 -5.54
CA GLY A 137 9.29 0.68 -4.90
C GLY A 137 7.91 0.65 -4.27
N GLU A 138 7.83 1.15 -3.03
CA GLU A 138 6.57 1.36 -2.33
C GLU A 138 6.25 2.86 -2.34
N PRO A 139 5.15 3.32 -2.98
CA PRO A 139 4.86 4.75 -3.15
C PRO A 139 4.83 5.55 -1.85
N VAL A 140 4.34 4.94 -0.77
CA VAL A 140 4.27 5.57 0.56
C VAL A 140 5.68 5.77 1.14
N LYS A 141 6.57 4.77 1.04
CA LYS A 141 7.96 4.89 1.49
C LYS A 141 8.74 5.88 0.65
N ILE A 142 8.58 5.84 -0.68
CA ILE A 142 9.25 6.80 -1.59
C ILE A 142 8.87 8.23 -1.21
N ARG A 143 7.58 8.50 -0.96
CA ARG A 143 7.14 9.82 -0.51
C ARG A 143 7.74 10.19 0.84
N ALA A 144 7.82 9.26 1.79
CA ALA A 144 8.45 9.51 3.08
C ALA A 144 9.95 9.86 2.92
N TRP A 145 10.66 9.18 2.02
CA TRP A 145 12.05 9.50 1.70
C TRP A 145 12.21 10.90 1.09
N GLN A 146 11.30 11.29 0.20
CA GLN A 146 11.29 12.63 -0.40
C GLN A 146 11.08 13.72 0.66
N ILE A 147 10.15 13.51 1.59
CA ILE A 147 9.93 14.40 2.73
C ILE A 147 11.18 14.49 3.62
N ALA A 148 11.90 13.37 3.79
CA ALA A 148 13.17 13.33 4.50
C ALA A 148 14.35 13.96 3.73
N GLY A 149 14.14 14.43 2.49
CA GLY A 149 15.12 15.16 1.71
C GLY A 149 15.85 14.34 0.63
N LEU A 150 15.36 13.15 0.30
CA LEU A 150 15.79 12.43 -0.91
C LEU A 150 15.22 13.14 -2.15
N PRO A 151 16.03 13.46 -3.17
CA PRO A 151 15.52 14.06 -4.41
C PRO A 151 14.51 13.15 -5.14
N VAL A 152 13.69 13.78 -5.99
CA VAL A 152 12.58 13.13 -6.71
C VAL A 152 12.99 12.46 -8.02
N ASP A 153 14.26 12.53 -8.38
CA ASP A 153 14.77 11.92 -9.61
C ASP A 153 14.85 10.38 -9.50
N PHE A 154 14.84 9.71 -10.65
CA PHE A 154 14.84 8.24 -10.71
C PHE A 154 16.09 7.62 -10.07
N PHE A 155 17.26 8.26 -10.17
CA PHE A 155 18.49 7.71 -9.63
C PHE A 155 18.51 7.76 -8.09
N SER A 156 18.08 8.87 -7.51
CA SER A 156 17.91 9.02 -6.06
C SER A 156 16.87 8.04 -5.51
N ILE A 157 15.72 7.88 -6.19
CA ILE A 157 14.69 6.90 -5.81
C ILE A 157 15.24 5.48 -5.88
N ASP A 158 15.95 5.12 -6.95
CA ASP A 158 16.59 3.81 -7.10
C ASP A 158 17.59 3.55 -5.97
N ASN A 159 18.40 4.55 -5.61
CA ASN A 159 19.30 4.46 -4.46
C ASN A 159 18.54 4.21 -3.15
N GLY A 160 17.43 4.92 -2.92
CA GLY A 160 16.55 4.68 -1.77
C GLY A 160 16.01 3.25 -1.72
N ILE A 161 15.57 2.72 -2.87
CA ILE A 161 15.10 1.34 -3.00
C ILE A 161 16.23 0.34 -2.70
N ILE A 162 17.44 0.58 -3.20
CA ILE A 162 18.60 -0.27 -2.96
C ILE A 162 18.96 -0.27 -1.46
N VAL A 163 19.00 0.89 -0.80
CA VAL A 163 19.26 0.98 0.65
C VAL A 163 18.21 0.18 1.44
N SER A 164 16.93 0.29 1.06
CA SER A 164 15.84 -0.36 1.77
C SER A 164 15.76 -1.88 1.55
N ASN A 165 16.13 -2.37 0.36
CA ASN A 165 15.97 -3.77 -0.05
C ASN A 165 17.29 -4.57 -0.06
N SER A 166 18.45 -3.94 0.08
CA SER A 166 19.73 -4.65 0.06
C SER A 166 19.90 -5.53 1.30
N ARG A 167 20.37 -6.76 1.08
CA ARG A 167 20.71 -7.69 2.17
C ARG A 167 21.95 -7.23 2.94
N ARG A 168 22.91 -6.65 2.22
CA ARG A 168 24.17 -6.12 2.77
C ARG A 168 23.95 -4.66 3.19
N TRP A 169 24.66 -4.22 4.22
CA TRP A 169 24.59 -2.83 4.65
C TRP A 169 25.12 -1.90 3.56
N ALA A 170 24.41 -0.80 3.31
CA ALA A 170 24.78 0.14 2.25
C ALA A 170 25.92 1.06 2.70
N LEU A 171 27.01 1.06 1.94
CA LEU A 171 28.09 2.04 2.04
C LEU A 171 27.92 3.07 0.93
N MET A 172 27.44 4.25 1.33
CA MET A 172 27.02 5.31 0.42
C MET A 172 28.19 6.26 0.15
N ILE A 173 28.59 6.34 -1.12
CA ILE A 173 29.60 7.27 -1.63
C ILE A 173 28.92 8.63 -1.83
N ASP A 174 29.06 9.52 -0.85
CA ASP A 174 28.27 10.74 -0.70
C ASP A 174 29.15 11.96 -0.40
N PRO A 175 29.93 12.45 -1.39
CA PRO A 175 30.81 13.61 -1.19
C PRO A 175 30.05 14.90 -0.94
N GLN A 176 28.78 15.01 -1.37
CA GLN A 176 27.92 16.17 -1.16
C GLN A 176 27.12 16.13 0.16
N GLY A 177 27.09 14.98 0.86
CA GLY A 177 26.37 14.83 2.14
C GLY A 177 24.85 14.70 1.99
N GLN A 178 24.34 14.38 0.81
CA GLN A 178 22.91 14.23 0.54
C GLN A 178 22.35 12.98 1.24
N ALA A 179 23.00 11.84 1.07
CA ALA A 179 22.60 10.59 1.70
C ALA A 179 22.68 10.70 3.23
N ASN A 180 23.74 11.33 3.72
CA ASN A 180 23.93 11.61 5.14
C ASN A 180 22.77 12.43 5.74
N LYS A 181 22.38 13.53 5.08
CA LYS A 181 21.26 14.38 5.50
C LYS A 181 19.93 13.62 5.43
N TRP A 182 19.72 12.85 4.37
CA TRP A 182 18.52 12.04 4.18
C TRP A 182 18.35 11.01 5.30
N ILE A 183 19.38 10.21 5.63
CA ILE A 183 19.31 9.22 6.72
C ILE A 183 19.05 9.88 8.07
N LYS A 184 19.72 11.00 8.38
CA LYS A 184 19.49 11.75 9.63
C LYS A 184 18.06 12.23 9.79
N ASN A 185 17.45 12.70 8.70
CA ASN A 185 16.05 13.14 8.71
C ASN A 185 15.09 11.96 8.78
N MET A 186 15.37 10.87 8.05
CA MET A 186 14.54 9.67 8.02
C MET A 186 14.47 8.98 9.39
N GLU A 187 15.60 8.89 10.09
CA GLU A 187 15.72 8.22 11.39
C GLU A 187 15.57 9.17 12.59
N LYS A 188 15.09 10.40 12.36
CA LYS A 188 15.00 11.47 13.38
C LYS A 188 14.20 11.04 14.62
N HIS A 189 13.16 10.24 14.43
CA HIS A 189 12.30 9.75 15.51
C HIS A 189 12.80 8.44 16.14
N ASN A 190 13.79 7.78 15.53
CA ASN A 190 14.24 6.44 15.88
C ASN A 190 15.52 6.42 16.73
N LYS A 191 15.91 7.56 17.33
CA LYS A 191 17.12 7.69 18.16
C LYS A 191 18.42 7.30 17.41
N LEU A 192 18.58 7.81 16.20
CA LEU A 192 19.80 7.61 15.40
C LEU A 192 21.06 8.04 16.15
N SER A 193 22.02 7.12 16.27
CA SER A 193 23.37 7.41 16.76
C SER A 193 24.29 7.70 15.58
N VAL A 194 24.93 8.87 15.57
CA VAL A 194 25.88 9.28 14.53
C VAL A 194 27.29 9.17 15.10
N ILE A 195 28.13 8.33 14.51
CA ILE A 195 29.48 8.02 15.02
C ILE A 195 30.52 8.06 13.90
N LYS A 196 31.79 8.21 14.26
CA LYS A 196 32.95 8.04 13.37
C LYS A 196 33.87 6.96 13.93
N LEU A 197 34.59 6.27 13.04
CA LEU A 197 35.58 5.25 13.46
C LEU A 197 36.76 5.84 14.24
N SER A 198 37.00 7.15 14.13
CA SER A 198 37.99 7.88 14.92
C SER A 198 37.58 8.10 16.38
N ASP A 199 36.30 7.89 16.71
CA ASP A 199 35.79 8.21 18.05
C ASP A 199 36.17 7.09 19.03
N SER A 200 36.80 7.42 20.16
CA SER A 200 37.23 6.42 21.15
C SER A 200 36.08 5.61 21.75
N THR A 201 34.85 6.13 21.69
CA THR A 201 33.64 5.51 22.23
C THR A 201 32.78 4.84 21.16
N TYR A 202 33.25 4.74 19.91
CA TYR A 202 32.43 4.23 18.80
C TYR A 202 31.96 2.80 19.04
N THR A 203 32.85 1.92 19.53
CA THR A 203 32.55 0.52 19.80
C THR A 203 31.43 0.41 20.82
N ARG A 204 31.57 1.05 21.99
CA ARG A 204 30.55 1.04 23.04
C ARG A 204 29.19 1.58 22.57
N THR A 205 29.20 2.62 21.75
CA THR A 205 27.96 3.21 21.20
C THR A 205 27.27 2.23 20.25
N LEU A 206 28.05 1.55 19.40
CA LEU A 206 27.58 0.53 18.48
C LEU A 206 27.01 -0.69 19.21
N GLU A 207 27.68 -1.16 20.26
CA GLU A 207 27.22 -2.29 21.09
C GLU A 207 25.84 -2.02 21.70
N ASN A 208 25.68 -0.84 22.33
CA ASN A 208 24.40 -0.43 22.90
C ASN A 208 23.31 -0.33 21.82
N ALA A 209 23.64 0.24 20.66
CA ALA A 209 22.66 0.38 19.58
C ALA A 209 22.21 -0.97 19.03
N ILE A 210 23.12 -1.95 18.89
CA ILE A 210 22.80 -3.34 18.50
C ILE A 210 21.85 -3.97 19.51
N GLN A 211 22.15 -3.82 20.80
CA GLN A 211 21.35 -4.40 21.88
C GLN A 211 19.92 -3.82 21.92
N PHE A 212 19.79 -2.51 21.80
CA PHE A 212 18.49 -1.83 21.89
C PHE A 212 17.76 -1.68 20.54
N GLY A 213 18.38 -2.11 19.43
CA GLY A 213 17.81 -1.98 18.09
C GLY A 213 17.78 -0.54 17.55
N TYR A 214 18.66 0.33 18.03
CA TYR A 214 18.74 1.72 17.55
C TYR A 214 19.55 1.81 16.25
N PRO A 215 19.14 2.66 15.29
CA PRO A 215 19.87 2.85 14.06
C PRO A 215 21.20 3.57 14.32
N VAL A 216 22.22 3.20 13.57
CA VAL A 216 23.56 3.81 13.61
C VAL A 216 23.96 4.30 12.24
N LEU A 217 24.46 5.54 12.16
CA LEU A 217 25.10 6.10 10.98
C LEU A 217 26.60 6.29 11.26
N ILE A 218 27.44 5.54 10.55
CA ILE A 218 28.89 5.72 10.57
C ILE A 218 29.27 6.70 9.46
N GLU A 219 29.89 7.82 9.84
CA GLU A 219 30.31 8.87 8.92
C GLU A 219 31.79 8.77 8.54
N ASN A 220 32.09 9.20 7.31
CA ASN A 220 33.44 9.35 6.78
C ASN A 220 34.27 8.07 6.85
N ILE A 221 33.68 6.94 6.49
CA ILE A 221 34.42 5.68 6.35
C ILE A 221 35.50 5.87 5.29
N GLY A 222 36.74 5.53 5.64
CA GLY A 222 37.89 5.54 4.74
C GLY A 222 37.84 4.37 3.76
N GLU A 223 38.97 4.05 3.14
CA GLU A 223 39.11 2.87 2.27
C GLU A 223 39.31 1.58 3.09
N GLU A 224 39.86 1.73 4.30
CA GLU A 224 40.01 0.65 5.28
C GLU A 224 38.85 0.65 6.28
N ILE A 225 38.31 -0.53 6.55
CA ILE A 225 37.24 -0.76 7.52
C ILE A 225 37.82 -1.57 8.67
N ASP A 226 37.56 -1.12 9.90
CA ASP A 226 37.99 -1.84 11.10
C ASP A 226 37.43 -3.26 11.13
N ALA A 227 38.29 -4.25 11.37
CA ALA A 227 37.95 -5.66 11.46
C ALA A 227 36.92 -5.95 12.57
N VAL A 228 36.83 -5.09 13.59
CA VAL A 228 35.81 -5.18 14.65
C VAL A 228 34.39 -5.15 14.06
N LEU A 229 34.16 -4.48 12.92
CA LEU A 229 32.85 -4.40 12.28
C LEU A 229 32.49 -5.62 11.44
N GLU A 230 33.43 -6.52 11.16
CA GLU A 230 33.23 -7.64 10.24
C GLU A 230 32.06 -8.57 10.62
N PRO A 231 31.89 -8.99 11.89
CA PRO A 231 30.75 -9.80 12.29
C PRO A 231 29.41 -9.11 11.98
N LEU A 232 29.36 -7.79 12.15
CA LEU A 232 28.17 -6.99 11.88
C LEU A 232 27.90 -6.83 10.39
N LEU A 233 28.95 -6.60 9.59
CA LEU A 233 28.84 -6.46 8.14
C LEU A 233 28.36 -7.74 7.47
N LEU A 234 28.89 -8.87 7.94
CA LEU A 234 28.52 -10.20 7.47
C LEU A 234 27.24 -10.75 8.14
N LYS A 235 26.69 -10.04 9.14
CA LYS A 235 25.55 -10.47 9.95
C LYS A 235 25.75 -11.87 10.55
N GLN A 236 26.92 -12.11 11.13
CA GLN A 236 27.31 -13.36 11.79
C GLN A 236 26.62 -13.50 13.16
N THR A 237 25.30 -13.59 13.15
CA THR A 237 24.50 -13.81 14.36
C THR A 237 24.33 -15.31 14.61
N TYR A 238 24.17 -15.67 15.88
CA TYR A 238 23.91 -17.04 16.30
C TYR A 238 22.85 -17.06 17.39
N LYS A 239 22.11 -18.17 17.50
CA LYS A 239 21.05 -18.31 18.50
C LYS A 239 21.56 -19.01 19.75
N GLN A 240 21.23 -18.44 20.90
CA GLN A 240 21.45 -19.07 22.20
C GLN A 240 20.16 -18.95 23.01
N GLN A 241 19.62 -20.09 23.45
CA GLN A 241 18.37 -20.15 24.23
C GLN A 241 17.17 -19.41 23.58
N GLY A 242 17.11 -19.36 22.24
CA GLY A 242 16.04 -18.72 21.49
C GLY A 242 16.24 -17.23 21.20
N VAL A 243 17.28 -16.61 21.75
CA VAL A 243 17.66 -15.21 21.53
C VAL A 243 18.81 -15.14 20.51
N ASP A 244 18.77 -14.16 19.60
CA ASP A 244 19.84 -13.93 18.63
C ASP A 244 20.97 -13.13 19.30
N TYR A 245 22.22 -13.54 19.12
CA TYR A 245 23.42 -12.88 19.64
C TYR A 245 24.42 -12.62 18.52
N ILE A 246 25.29 -11.65 18.72
CA ILE A 246 26.44 -11.36 17.85
C ILE A 246 27.68 -11.16 18.71
N ARG A 247 28.84 -11.61 18.21
CA ARG A 247 30.13 -11.31 18.83
C ARG A 247 30.75 -10.12 18.13
N LEU A 248 31.03 -9.05 18.88
CA LEU A 248 31.69 -7.85 18.37
C LEU A 248 32.96 -7.62 19.19
N GLY A 249 34.13 -7.83 18.58
CA GLY A 249 35.39 -7.89 19.32
C GLY A 249 35.38 -8.98 20.39
N GLU A 250 35.58 -8.58 21.65
CA GLU A 250 35.56 -9.49 22.80
C GLU A 250 34.17 -9.68 23.42
N ASN A 251 33.22 -8.81 23.08
CA ASN A 251 31.90 -8.79 23.71
C ASN A 251 30.88 -9.63 22.95
N ILE A 252 29.99 -10.29 23.71
CA ILE A 252 28.82 -10.99 23.20
C ILE A 252 27.60 -10.14 23.52
N ILE A 253 26.84 -9.79 22.48
CA ILE A 253 25.77 -8.79 22.57
C ILE A 253 24.49 -9.43 22.04
N GLU A 254 23.39 -9.22 22.75
CA GLU A 254 22.07 -9.58 22.24
C GLU A 254 21.78 -8.77 20.97
N TYR A 255 21.37 -9.44 19.90
CA TYR A 255 21.16 -8.83 18.60
C TYR A 255 19.67 -8.51 18.39
N SER A 256 19.33 -7.23 18.39
CA SER A 256 17.97 -6.80 18.01
C SER A 256 17.78 -6.85 16.49
N LYS A 257 16.65 -7.42 16.05
CA LYS A 257 16.27 -7.46 14.63
C LYS A 257 15.88 -6.09 14.06
N ASP A 258 15.57 -5.14 14.93
CA ASP A 258 15.21 -3.77 14.55
C ASP A 258 16.44 -2.91 14.26
N PHE A 259 17.65 -3.38 14.63
CA PHE A 259 18.90 -2.69 14.38
C PHE A 259 19.12 -2.41 12.90
N ARG A 260 19.56 -1.18 12.59
CA ARG A 260 19.92 -0.74 11.23
C ARG A 260 21.27 -0.04 11.23
N LEU A 261 22.14 -0.42 10.31
CA LEU A 261 23.43 0.21 10.07
C LEU A 261 23.44 0.95 8.73
N TYR A 262 23.85 2.22 8.78
CA TYR A 262 24.09 3.07 7.63
C TYR A 262 25.54 3.51 7.62
N MET A 263 26.14 3.59 6.44
CA MET A 263 27.54 3.95 6.27
C MET A 263 27.67 4.98 5.17
N THR A 264 28.43 6.06 5.41
CA THR A 264 28.69 7.11 4.41
C THR A 264 30.18 7.38 4.30
N THR A 265 30.65 7.67 3.10
CA THR A 265 31.99 8.18 2.83
C THR A 265 31.92 9.48 2.03
N ARG A 266 32.82 10.41 2.33
CA ARG A 266 32.99 11.66 1.56
C ARG A 266 34.03 11.53 0.46
N LEU A 267 34.70 10.38 0.35
CA LEU A 267 35.65 10.11 -0.72
C LEU A 267 34.89 10.07 -2.04
N ARG A 268 35.31 10.86 -3.03
CA ARG A 268 34.62 10.91 -4.34
C ARG A 268 34.80 9.63 -5.14
N ASN A 269 36.00 9.06 -5.10
CA ASN A 269 36.34 7.84 -5.83
C ASN A 269 37.23 6.94 -4.95
N PRO A 270 36.64 6.32 -3.90
CA PRO A 270 37.38 5.45 -3.00
C PRO A 270 37.78 4.13 -3.69
N HIS A 271 39.01 3.68 -3.45
CA HIS A 271 39.54 2.41 -3.93
C HIS A 271 39.38 1.34 -2.85
N TYR A 272 38.16 0.83 -2.73
CA TYR A 272 37.89 -0.29 -1.82
C TYR A 272 38.52 -1.58 -2.31
N LEU A 273 39.17 -2.31 -1.41
CA LEU A 273 39.64 -3.66 -1.68
C LEU A 273 38.45 -4.59 -2.01
N PRO A 274 38.64 -5.62 -2.85
CA PRO A 274 37.57 -6.56 -3.20
C PRO A 274 36.87 -7.17 -1.99
N GLU A 275 37.60 -7.38 -0.90
CA GLU A 275 37.08 -7.87 0.38
C GLU A 275 35.95 -6.97 0.93
N VAL A 276 36.12 -5.65 0.88
CA VAL A 276 35.08 -4.70 1.32
C VAL A 276 33.86 -4.78 0.39
N ALA A 277 34.08 -4.84 -0.92
CA ALA A 277 33.01 -4.90 -1.92
C ALA A 277 32.13 -6.18 -1.81
N VAL A 278 32.67 -7.26 -1.23
CA VAL A 278 31.89 -8.48 -0.91
C VAL A 278 31.07 -8.30 0.36
N LYS A 279 31.61 -7.60 1.37
CA LYS A 279 30.98 -7.40 2.69
C LYS A 279 29.84 -6.37 2.66
N VAL A 280 29.97 -5.28 1.90
CA VAL A 280 29.00 -4.18 1.87
C VAL A 280 28.30 -4.03 0.52
N CYS A 281 27.18 -3.32 0.49
CA CYS A 281 26.54 -2.86 -0.73
C CYS A 281 27.08 -1.46 -1.05
N LEU A 282 28.06 -1.36 -1.95
CA LEU A 282 28.56 -0.08 -2.43
C LEU A 282 27.45 0.64 -3.22
N LEU A 283 27.18 1.87 -2.84
CA LEU A 283 26.10 2.65 -3.44
C LEU A 283 26.56 4.07 -3.75
N ASN A 284 26.50 4.44 -5.03
CA ASN A 284 26.93 5.75 -5.49
C ASN A 284 25.80 6.78 -5.30
N PHE A 285 26.07 7.82 -4.49
CA PHE A 285 25.19 8.97 -4.27
C PHE A 285 25.76 10.26 -4.86
N MET A 286 26.81 10.19 -5.68
CA MET A 286 27.37 11.36 -6.33
C MET A 286 26.36 12.00 -7.29
N ILE A 287 26.10 13.28 -7.04
CA ILE A 287 25.35 14.15 -7.93
C ILE A 287 26.17 14.39 -9.20
N THR A 288 25.62 14.05 -10.36
CA THR A 288 26.21 14.38 -11.68
C THR A 288 25.63 15.69 -12.20
N PRO A 289 26.33 16.50 -13.00
CA PRO A 289 25.80 17.79 -13.50
C PRO A 289 24.48 17.71 -14.29
N LEU A 290 24.07 16.50 -14.71
CA LEU A 290 22.82 16.23 -15.41
C LEU A 290 21.63 15.93 -14.47
N GLY A 291 21.83 15.97 -13.14
CA GLY A 291 20.80 15.75 -12.13
C GLY A 291 21.18 16.36 -10.79
#